data_AF-A0AAV8GG99-F1
#
_entry.id   AF-A0AAV8GG99-F1
#
_cell.length_a   1.000
_cell.length_b   1.000
_cell.length_c   1.000
_cell.angle_alpha   90.00
_cell.angle_beta   90.00
_cell.angle_gamma   90.00
#
_symmetry.space_group_name_H-M   'P 1'
#
loop_
_entity.id
_entity.type
_entity.pdbx_description
1 polymer ?
#
loop_
_entity_poly.entity_id
_entity_poly.type
_entity_poly.pdbx_seq_one_letter_code
_entity_poly.pdbx_strand_id
1 'polypeptide(L)'
;MAIDESDHYQRTYAVTFGHSTSLGRALVSSLLASSPHALIRILDPLEATQPAPVYHDRISYHHNSDFLDRAQLIGALSGSPVVFHVDPTRAAQSQSFARIHSLSLGFTKALISACPKAGVRRLVYTGSSDVVISGGGDVCNADESLPYPDEYDDPLSELRAQVEMRVLCASGKNGLHTCALRPSFMFGTGDENLVPFFVSFARSFFSKFIIGNGKNKCDFTYVENVAHANICANKALSLDPISVSGKPYFVTNEEPVDTWDFISSILEGLGYQRPLICLPTKILLVAASVTELTRQRIRFGTLSSRLLSRPVIYSLASTRTFNCSKAKRILSYSPVVRLEDGIAQTVESFSKLANSLGFDGRREVGEPSKASMLLGSGLVAEILLWRDEKRTFLFVMFSFLFYYTFLLSGRTFVSALANILLVITVSLFGHGYLPHSVYGFNIEKLPPNCFHASETTATDLFRQLASMWNRGVHTVLQLAEGQDWKLLLKAVLSLYFLRLVFHLPLPILVGFSLVCTFSGFMMYEQCEHEIDMLITTALGRVKLLAPQIISKLPGPVLDYMSNFL
;
A
#
# COMPACT_ATOMS: atom_id res chain seq x y z
N MET A 1 -3.01 -10.14 60.32
CA MET A 1 -1.65 -9.64 60.06
C MET A 1 -1.84 -8.38 59.24
N ALA A 2 -1.68 -7.23 59.89
CA ALA A 2 -2.09 -5.93 59.39
C ALA A 2 -1.36 -5.61 58.07
N ILE A 3 -2.14 -5.23 57.07
CA ILE A 3 -1.64 -4.56 55.87
C ILE A 3 -1.06 -3.24 56.40
N ASP A 4 0.24 -3.05 56.22
CA ASP A 4 0.96 -1.86 56.65
C ASP A 4 0.39 -0.64 55.88
N GLU A 5 -0.50 0.10 56.54
CA GLU A 5 -1.12 1.34 56.03
C GLU A 5 -0.11 2.51 55.95
N SER A 6 1.18 2.28 56.23
CA SER A 6 2.25 3.29 56.16
C SER A 6 2.92 3.43 54.79
N ASP A 7 2.63 2.56 53.81
CA ASP A 7 3.25 2.57 52.47
C ASP A 7 2.55 3.53 51.47
N HIS A 8 1.87 4.56 52.00
CA HIS A 8 1.18 5.60 51.23
C HIS A 8 2.13 6.63 50.58
N TYR A 9 3.44 6.40 50.62
CA TYR A 9 4.47 7.21 49.97
C TYR A 9 4.52 6.94 48.44
N GLN A 10 4.28 7.99 47.66
CA GLN A 10 4.43 8.13 46.19
C GLN A 10 5.06 6.93 45.44
N ARG A 11 4.23 6.03 44.91
CA ARG A 11 4.69 5.02 43.94
C ARG A 11 5.20 5.74 42.69
N THR A 12 6.46 5.52 42.32
CA THR A 12 7.05 6.11 41.11
C THR A 12 7.03 5.10 39.96
N TYR A 13 6.40 5.40 38.84
CA TYR A 13 6.43 4.54 37.65
C TYR A 13 7.32 5.13 36.57
N ALA A 14 8.24 4.35 36.02
CA ALA A 14 9.04 4.78 34.88
C ALA A 14 8.47 4.19 33.58
N VAL A 15 8.25 5.03 32.56
CA VAL A 15 7.75 4.64 31.24
C VAL A 15 8.75 5.11 30.19
N THR A 16 9.34 4.19 29.44
CA THR A 16 10.22 4.54 28.32
C THR A 16 9.40 4.78 27.06
N PHE A 17 9.78 5.74 26.24
CA PHE A 17 9.03 6.15 25.05
C PHE A 17 7.57 6.52 25.36
N GLY A 18 7.36 7.03 26.59
CA GLY A 18 6.05 7.39 27.13
C GLY A 18 5.42 8.61 26.45
N HIS A 19 6.20 9.41 25.74
CA HIS A 19 5.73 10.57 24.99
C HIS A 19 5.70 10.30 23.49
N SER A 20 6.73 9.67 22.95
CA SER A 20 6.94 9.49 21.51
C SER A 20 6.08 8.39 20.88
N THR A 21 5.52 7.46 21.66
CA THR A 21 4.69 6.36 21.13
C THR A 21 3.23 6.48 21.58
N SER A 22 2.29 6.07 20.73
CA SER A 22 0.86 6.02 21.07
C SER A 22 0.57 5.16 22.30
N LEU A 23 1.19 3.98 22.40
CA LEU A 23 1.09 3.10 23.57
C LEU A 23 1.67 3.76 24.83
N GLY A 24 2.83 4.40 24.71
CA GLY A 24 3.45 5.12 25.82
C GLY A 24 2.51 6.18 26.40
N ARG A 25 1.90 6.99 25.54
CA ARG A 25 0.93 8.03 25.92
C ARG A 25 -0.32 7.42 26.58
N ALA A 26 -0.89 6.38 25.99
CA ALA A 26 -2.06 5.67 26.54
C ALA A 26 -1.76 5.05 27.91
N LEU A 27 -0.56 4.49 28.08
CA LEU A 27 -0.11 3.91 29.35
C LEU A 27 0.08 4.98 30.43
N VAL A 28 0.71 6.10 30.09
CA VAL A 28 0.85 7.25 31.02
C VAL A 28 -0.53 7.73 31.47
N SER A 29 -1.47 7.93 30.55
CA SER A 29 -2.85 8.32 30.89
C SER A 29 -3.54 7.30 31.79
N SER A 30 -3.40 6.01 31.49
CA SER A 30 -3.97 4.92 32.29
C SER A 30 -3.37 4.86 33.70
N LEU A 31 -2.07 5.11 33.85
CA LEU A 31 -1.39 5.16 35.15
C LEU A 31 -1.82 6.38 35.97
N LEU A 32 -1.99 7.55 35.32
CA LEU A 32 -2.48 8.77 35.99
C LEU A 32 -3.89 8.59 36.56
N ALA A 33 -4.75 7.89 35.82
CA ALA A 33 -6.14 7.61 36.20
C ALA A 33 -6.23 6.54 37.30
N SER A 34 -5.47 5.44 37.16
CA SER A 34 -5.53 4.30 38.09
C SER A 34 -4.73 4.48 39.38
N SER A 35 -3.75 5.40 39.41
CA SER A 35 -2.87 5.63 40.57
C SER A 35 -2.81 7.12 40.94
N PRO A 36 -3.79 7.66 41.70
CA PRO A 36 -3.92 9.09 41.98
C PRO A 36 -2.68 9.73 42.64
N HIS A 37 -1.94 8.96 43.45
CA HIS A 37 -0.78 9.46 44.20
C HIS A 37 0.58 9.06 43.59
N ALA A 38 0.58 8.43 42.40
CA ALA A 38 1.83 8.00 41.77
C ALA A 38 2.50 9.13 40.98
N LEU A 39 3.82 9.17 41.05
CA LEU A 39 4.67 9.98 40.16
C LEU A 39 4.99 9.14 38.91
N ILE A 40 4.91 9.74 37.73
CA ILE A 40 5.25 9.07 36.47
C ILE A 40 6.47 9.74 35.87
N ARG A 41 7.53 8.96 35.64
CA ARG A 41 8.74 9.40 34.98
C ARG A 41 8.72 8.94 33.53
N ILE A 42 8.75 9.88 32.61
CA ILE A 42 8.80 9.59 31.19
C ILE A 42 10.26 9.70 30.73
N LEU A 43 10.79 8.61 30.19
CA LEU A 43 12.13 8.55 29.61
C LEU A 43 11.97 8.47 28.09
N ASP A 44 12.28 9.54 27.37
CA ASP A 44 12.11 9.57 25.92
C ASP A 44 13.40 10.03 25.21
N PRO A 45 14.12 9.12 24.52
CA PRO A 45 15.34 9.44 23.78
C PRO A 45 15.09 10.01 22.37
N LEU A 46 13.82 10.07 21.95
CA LEU A 46 13.43 10.67 20.69
C LEU A 46 13.07 12.13 20.92
N GLU A 47 13.52 13.01 20.03
CA GLU A 47 13.06 14.40 20.03
C GLU A 47 11.56 14.42 19.81
N ALA A 48 10.85 15.09 20.73
CA ALA A 48 9.42 15.25 20.68
C ALA A 48 9.02 16.00 19.39
N THR A 49 8.45 15.29 18.42
CA THR A 49 7.87 15.90 17.20
C THR A 49 6.55 16.64 17.48
N GLN A 50 5.93 16.38 18.64
CA GLN A 50 4.76 17.07 19.14
C GLN A 50 4.99 17.56 20.59
N PRO A 51 4.41 18.70 21.00
CA PRO A 51 4.50 19.17 22.39
C PRO A 51 3.97 18.10 23.35
N ALA A 52 4.54 18.01 24.55
CA ALA A 52 4.07 17.15 25.63
C ALA A 52 2.55 17.31 25.79
N PRO A 53 1.72 16.30 25.49
CA PRO A 53 0.28 16.47 25.43
C PRO A 53 -0.33 16.70 26.81
N VAL A 54 0.42 16.41 27.88
CA VAL A 54 -0.07 16.47 29.26
C VAL A 54 1.01 17.11 30.15
N TYR A 55 0.88 18.41 30.42
CA TYR A 55 1.55 19.01 31.57
C TYR A 55 0.74 18.65 32.81
N HIS A 56 1.30 17.79 33.66
CA HIS A 56 0.70 17.43 34.93
C HIS A 56 1.81 17.40 35.98
N ASP A 57 1.55 17.96 37.15
CA ASP A 57 2.50 18.02 38.28
C ASP A 57 3.03 16.65 38.73
N ARG A 58 2.38 15.56 38.31
CA ARG A 58 2.76 14.18 38.61
C ARG A 58 3.63 13.55 37.52
N ILE A 59 3.98 14.29 36.46
CA ILE A 59 4.83 13.78 35.38
C ILE A 59 6.17 14.48 35.42
N SER A 60 7.25 13.70 35.54
CA SER A 60 8.62 14.19 35.36
C SER A 60 9.18 13.70 34.04
N TYR A 61 9.58 14.63 33.19
CA TYR A 61 10.09 14.31 31.87
C TYR A 61 11.62 14.29 31.84
N HIS A 62 12.18 13.23 31.27
CA HIS A 62 13.60 13.09 30.97
C HIS A 62 13.74 12.98 29.44
N HIS A 63 14.12 14.08 28.76
CA HIS A 63 14.13 14.18 27.29
C HIS A 63 15.54 14.26 26.66
N ASN A 64 16.58 14.58 27.43
CA ASN A 64 17.84 15.11 26.86
C ASN A 64 19.13 14.45 27.36
N SER A 65 19.03 13.29 27.98
CA SER A 65 20.22 12.51 28.31
C SER A 65 20.66 11.73 27.08
N ASP A 66 21.96 11.69 26.76
CA ASP A 66 22.47 10.65 25.87
C ASP A 66 22.19 9.31 26.55
N PHE A 67 21.08 8.64 26.23
CA PHE A 67 20.54 7.51 27.01
C PHE A 67 21.38 6.23 26.93
N LEU A 68 22.57 6.31 26.32
CA LEU A 68 23.67 5.36 26.48
C LEU A 68 24.51 5.63 27.75
N ASP A 69 24.40 6.82 28.35
CA ASP A 69 24.99 7.17 29.63
C ASP A 69 24.22 6.49 30.77
N ARG A 70 24.87 5.49 31.35
CA ARG A 70 24.34 4.68 32.45
C ARG A 70 24.05 5.50 33.70
N ALA A 71 24.82 6.55 34.00
CA ALA A 71 24.65 7.31 35.24
C ALA A 71 23.33 8.10 35.22
N GLN A 72 23.02 8.74 34.08
CA GLN A 72 21.78 9.47 33.88
C GLN A 72 20.57 8.53 33.90
N LEU A 73 20.70 7.35 33.29
CA LEU A 73 19.64 6.34 33.30
C LEU A 73 19.35 5.83 34.72
N ILE A 74 20.39 5.58 35.54
CA ILE A 74 20.21 5.19 36.94
C ILE A 74 19.48 6.29 37.73
N GLY A 75 19.88 7.55 37.55
CA GLY A 75 19.23 8.70 38.19
C GLY A 75 17.74 8.81 37.81
N ALA A 76 17.43 8.70 36.51
CA ALA A 76 16.06 8.74 36.01
C ALA A 76 15.19 7.60 36.55
N LEU A 77 15.76 6.41 36.75
CA LEU A 77 15.05 5.23 37.26
C LEU A 77 14.95 5.16 38.79
N SER A 78 15.83 5.88 39.50
CA SER A 78 15.99 5.74 40.97
C SER A 78 14.68 5.92 41.73
N GLY A 79 14.31 4.92 42.54
CA GLY A 79 13.07 4.93 43.32
C GLY A 79 11.84 4.40 42.59
N SER A 80 11.96 3.96 41.33
CA SER A 80 10.87 3.32 40.59
C SER A 80 10.89 1.80 40.81
N PRO A 81 9.89 1.16 41.44
CA PRO A 81 9.88 -0.28 41.63
C PRO A 81 9.60 -1.06 40.34
N VAL A 82 9.08 -0.38 39.30
CA VAL A 82 8.79 -0.95 37.98
C VAL A 82 9.15 0.02 36.85
N VAL A 83 9.63 -0.55 35.75
CA VAL A 83 9.81 0.11 34.46
C VAL A 83 8.90 -0.54 33.42
N PHE A 84 8.13 0.29 32.72
CA PHE A 84 7.39 -0.10 31.52
C PHE A 84 8.22 0.29 30.30
N HIS A 85 8.74 -0.71 29.61
CA HIS A 85 9.57 -0.53 28.43
C HIS A 85 8.75 -0.76 27.16
N VAL A 86 8.40 0.30 26.46
CA VAL A 86 7.65 0.24 25.19
C VAL A 86 8.62 0.15 24.01
N ASP A 87 8.33 -0.72 23.05
CA ASP A 87 9.10 -0.83 21.81
C ASP A 87 9.07 0.49 21.00
N PRO A 88 10.24 1.05 20.62
CA PRO A 88 10.30 2.38 20.01
C PRO A 88 10.20 2.38 18.49
N THR A 89 10.20 1.20 17.85
CA THR A 89 10.35 1.09 16.40
C THR A 89 9.21 1.78 15.64
N ARG A 90 8.00 1.82 16.23
CA ARG A 90 6.82 2.50 15.67
C ARG A 90 7.01 4.03 15.58
N ALA A 91 7.59 4.64 16.60
CA ALA A 91 7.85 6.08 16.62
C ALA A 91 9.11 6.46 15.82
N ALA A 92 10.08 5.53 15.71
CA ALA A 92 11.35 5.75 15.03
C ALA A 92 11.33 5.37 13.53
N GLN A 93 10.17 5.09 12.92
CA GLN A 93 10.10 4.52 11.58
C GLN A 93 10.67 5.41 10.47
N SER A 94 10.69 6.73 10.66
CA SER A 94 11.31 7.69 9.74
C SER A 94 12.85 7.75 9.84
N GLN A 95 13.43 7.11 10.86
CA GLN A 95 14.86 7.11 11.13
C GLN A 95 15.59 6.03 10.33
N SER A 96 16.91 6.15 10.22
CA SER A 96 17.74 5.08 9.63
C SER A 96 17.65 3.80 10.46
N PHE A 97 17.74 2.64 9.81
CA PHE A 97 17.73 1.35 10.52
C PHE A 97 18.82 1.26 11.60
N ALA A 98 20.01 1.83 11.36
CA ALA A 98 21.08 1.89 12.36
C ALA A 98 20.66 2.65 13.62
N ARG A 99 19.92 3.76 13.47
CA ARG A 99 19.37 4.53 14.60
C ARG A 99 18.29 3.73 15.32
N ILE A 100 17.36 3.08 14.61
CA ILE A 100 16.33 2.21 15.19
C ILE A 100 16.97 1.06 15.98
N HIS A 101 17.98 0.41 15.41
CA HIS A 101 18.73 -0.66 16.06
C HIS A 101 19.42 -0.19 17.33
N SER A 102 20.11 0.96 17.31
CA SER A 102 20.74 1.54 18.51
C SER A 102 19.71 1.90 19.59
N LEU A 103 18.61 2.57 19.20
CA LEU A 103 17.53 2.98 20.09
C LEU A 103 16.75 1.82 20.69
N SER A 104 16.59 0.71 19.96
CA SER A 104 15.90 -0.46 20.49
C SER A 104 16.91 -1.28 21.30
N LEU A 105 17.90 -1.85 20.62
CA LEU A 105 18.77 -2.87 21.19
C LEU A 105 19.85 -2.32 22.13
N GLY A 106 20.40 -1.14 21.81
CA GLY A 106 21.41 -0.46 22.64
C GLY A 106 20.80 0.11 23.91
N PHE A 107 19.67 0.80 23.79
CA PHE A 107 18.93 1.33 24.94
C PHE A 107 18.42 0.23 25.86
N THR A 108 17.81 -0.85 25.34
CA THR A 108 17.35 -1.98 26.19
C THR A 108 18.51 -2.59 26.98
N LYS A 109 19.70 -2.72 26.37
CA LYS A 109 20.91 -3.18 27.08
C LYS A 109 21.29 -2.25 28.23
N ALA A 110 21.29 -0.94 27.98
CA ALA A 110 21.59 0.05 29.01
C ALA A 110 20.56 -0.01 30.14
N LEU A 111 19.26 -0.06 29.78
CA LEU A 111 18.12 -0.15 30.69
C LEU A 111 18.20 -1.36 31.62
N ILE A 112 18.36 -2.56 31.06
CA ILE A 112 18.51 -3.81 31.83
C ILE A 112 19.68 -3.69 32.82
N SER A 113 20.80 -3.09 32.40
CA SER A 113 21.98 -2.93 33.27
C SER A 113 21.81 -1.88 34.38
N ALA A 114 20.95 -0.87 34.15
CA ALA A 114 20.68 0.21 35.08
C ALA A 114 19.59 -0.16 36.10
N CYS A 115 18.60 -0.96 35.70
CA CYS A 115 17.46 -1.34 36.54
C CYS A 115 17.88 -1.83 37.95
N PRO A 116 18.75 -2.85 38.11
CA PRO A 116 19.14 -3.31 39.45
C PRO A 116 19.87 -2.24 40.28
N LYS A 117 20.70 -1.41 39.63
CA LYS A 117 21.45 -0.32 40.30
C LYS A 117 20.56 0.82 40.76
N ALA A 118 19.42 1.02 40.10
CA ALA A 118 18.41 2.01 40.44
C ALA A 118 17.34 1.50 41.42
N GLY A 119 17.44 0.24 41.87
CA GLY A 119 16.46 -0.40 42.75
C GLY A 119 15.20 -0.89 42.03
N VAL A 120 15.18 -0.89 40.70
CA VAL A 120 14.06 -1.43 39.91
C VAL A 120 14.02 -2.94 40.03
N ARG A 121 12.88 -3.49 40.45
CA ARG A 121 12.69 -4.94 40.62
C ARG A 121 11.84 -5.58 39.52
N ARG A 122 11.10 -4.78 38.74
CA ARG A 122 10.21 -5.26 37.69
C ARG A 122 10.42 -4.51 36.38
N LEU A 123 10.46 -5.25 35.28
CA LEU A 123 10.54 -4.70 33.92
C LEU A 123 9.47 -5.38 33.04
N VAL A 124 8.46 -4.61 32.63
CA VAL A 124 7.45 -5.06 31.68
C VAL A 124 7.84 -4.52 30.32
N TYR A 125 8.20 -5.39 29.38
CA TYR A 125 8.46 -5.00 28.00
C TYR A 125 7.21 -5.21 27.15
N THR A 126 6.83 -4.22 26.35
CA THR A 126 5.81 -4.40 25.31
C THR A 126 6.47 -4.39 23.95
N GLY A 127 6.52 -5.57 23.33
CA GLY A 127 7.02 -5.79 21.99
C GLY A 127 5.88 -5.92 20.99
N SER A 128 5.94 -6.95 20.15
CA SER A 128 4.96 -7.22 19.10
C SER A 128 4.82 -8.74 18.92
N SER A 129 3.67 -9.19 18.42
CA SER A 129 3.44 -10.59 18.05
C SER A 129 4.25 -11.04 16.83
N ASP A 130 4.75 -10.10 16.00
CA ASP A 130 5.58 -10.37 14.83
C ASP A 130 6.93 -11.04 15.13
N VAL A 131 7.37 -11.03 16.39
CA VAL A 131 8.62 -11.67 16.82
C VAL A 131 8.63 -13.18 16.61
N VAL A 132 7.47 -13.82 16.45
CA VAL A 132 7.36 -15.27 16.12
C VAL A 132 6.81 -15.54 14.72
N ILE A 133 6.78 -14.51 13.84
CA ILE A 133 6.22 -14.62 12.49
C ILE A 133 7.34 -14.53 11.47
N SER A 134 7.34 -15.47 10.52
CA SER A 134 8.17 -15.40 9.32
C SER A 134 7.40 -15.96 8.14
N GLY A 135 7.62 -15.42 6.94
CA GLY A 135 6.94 -15.86 5.73
C GLY A 135 5.49 -15.34 5.58
N GLY A 136 4.91 -15.71 4.44
CA GLY A 136 3.50 -15.48 4.11
C GLY A 136 2.57 -16.64 4.47
N GLY A 137 3.00 -17.59 5.30
CA GLY A 137 2.14 -18.70 5.75
C GLY A 137 1.16 -18.23 6.83
N ASP A 138 0.00 -18.85 6.94
CA ASP A 138 -1.01 -18.50 7.97
C ASP A 138 -0.57 -18.89 9.38
N VAL A 139 -0.90 -18.05 10.36
CA VAL A 139 -0.75 -18.32 11.79
C VAL A 139 -2.14 -18.26 12.43
N CYS A 140 -2.64 -19.41 12.88
CA CYS A 140 -4.00 -19.57 13.36
C CYS A 140 -4.02 -19.96 14.84
N ASN A 141 -4.58 -19.09 15.67
CA ASN A 141 -4.74 -19.28 17.11
C ASN A 141 -3.45 -19.72 17.83
N ALA A 142 -2.32 -19.13 17.46
CA ALA A 142 -1.03 -19.52 18.00
C ALA A 142 -0.80 -19.04 19.44
N ASP A 143 -0.13 -19.85 20.24
CA ASP A 143 0.22 -19.52 21.62
C ASP A 143 1.73 -19.33 21.81
N GLU A 144 2.17 -19.09 23.04
CA GLU A 144 3.56 -18.79 23.35
C GLU A 144 4.52 -19.99 23.21
N SER A 145 4.05 -21.16 22.75
CA SER A 145 4.91 -22.28 22.40
C SER A 145 5.59 -22.12 21.03
N LEU A 146 5.13 -21.17 20.20
CA LEU A 146 5.77 -20.88 18.92
C LEU A 146 7.24 -20.44 19.12
N PRO A 147 8.20 -21.08 18.42
CA PRO A 147 9.59 -20.68 18.48
C PRO A 147 9.80 -19.35 17.74
N TYR A 148 10.92 -18.69 18.05
CA TYR A 148 11.42 -17.62 17.21
C TYR A 148 11.88 -18.21 15.86
N PRO A 149 11.51 -17.61 14.72
CA PRO A 149 12.03 -18.00 13.41
C PRO A 149 13.55 -17.97 13.30
N ASP A 150 14.11 -18.90 12.51
CA ASP A 150 15.54 -18.89 12.17
C ASP A 150 15.89 -17.76 11.18
N GLU A 151 14.97 -17.43 10.29
CA GLU A 151 15.10 -16.36 9.29
C GLU A 151 13.85 -15.48 9.31
N TYR A 152 14.03 -14.16 9.18
CA TYR A 152 12.94 -13.18 9.12
C TYR A 152 12.91 -12.46 7.77
N ASP A 153 11.70 -12.29 7.21
CA ASP A 153 11.50 -11.44 6.02
C ASP A 153 11.61 -9.94 6.32
N ASP A 154 11.30 -9.55 7.56
CA ASP A 154 11.32 -8.17 8.03
C ASP A 154 12.41 -7.95 9.08
N PRO A 155 13.45 -7.14 8.78
CA PRO A 155 14.52 -6.82 9.72
C PRO A 155 14.04 -6.16 11.02
N LEU A 156 12.89 -5.48 11.01
CA LEU A 156 12.33 -4.91 12.24
C LEU A 156 11.76 -5.98 13.16
N SER A 157 11.10 -7.00 12.62
CA SER A 157 10.60 -8.15 13.37
C SER A 157 11.75 -8.94 14.01
N GLU A 158 12.86 -9.14 13.28
CA GLU A 158 14.08 -9.75 13.82
C GLU A 158 14.67 -8.92 14.99
N LEU A 159 14.78 -7.60 14.82
CA LEU A 159 15.28 -6.70 15.86
C LEU A 159 14.41 -6.78 17.13
N ARG A 160 13.08 -6.75 16.99
CA ARG A 160 12.15 -6.88 18.12
C ARG A 160 12.31 -8.22 18.83
N ALA A 161 12.51 -9.31 18.08
CA ALA A 161 12.80 -10.62 18.67
C ALA A 161 14.09 -10.61 19.49
N GLN A 162 15.17 -10.01 18.98
CA GLN A 162 16.43 -9.86 19.72
C GLN A 162 16.27 -9.03 21.00
N VAL A 163 15.47 -7.97 20.98
CA VAL A 163 15.15 -7.15 22.16
C VAL A 163 14.37 -7.98 23.19
N GLU A 164 13.32 -8.66 22.75
CA GLU A 164 12.48 -9.51 23.61
C GLU A 164 13.31 -10.60 24.29
N MET A 165 14.11 -11.35 23.53
CA MET A 165 15.00 -12.38 24.05
C MET A 165 15.91 -11.83 25.16
N ARG A 166 16.46 -10.62 24.98
CA ARG A 166 17.33 -9.99 26.00
C ARG A 166 16.59 -9.61 27.26
N VAL A 167 15.37 -9.07 27.14
CA VAL A 167 14.53 -8.76 28.30
C VAL A 167 14.19 -10.04 29.06
N LEU A 168 13.76 -11.10 28.37
CA LEU A 168 13.42 -12.38 29.01
C LEU A 168 14.64 -13.03 29.66
N CYS A 169 15.80 -12.99 29.00
CA CYS A 169 17.07 -13.50 29.54
C CYS A 169 17.61 -12.70 30.74
N ALA A 170 17.11 -11.48 30.97
CA ALA A 170 17.48 -10.68 32.14
C ALA A 170 16.70 -11.08 33.40
N SER A 171 15.59 -11.82 33.24
CA SER A 171 14.77 -12.23 34.37
C SER A 171 15.53 -13.10 35.37
N GLY A 172 15.30 -12.87 36.66
CA GLY A 172 15.95 -13.55 37.77
C GLY A 172 17.38 -13.07 38.06
N LYS A 173 18.02 -12.33 37.15
CA LYS A 173 19.37 -11.80 37.36
C LYS A 173 19.32 -10.54 38.21
N ASN A 174 20.15 -10.48 39.24
CA ASN A 174 20.26 -9.32 40.15
C ASN A 174 18.91 -8.88 40.76
N GLY A 175 17.99 -9.84 40.98
CA GLY A 175 16.67 -9.58 41.56
C GLY A 175 15.66 -8.86 40.64
N LEU A 176 15.95 -8.78 39.34
CA LEU A 176 15.06 -8.20 38.33
C LEU A 176 14.10 -9.26 37.79
N HIS A 177 12.80 -9.00 37.87
CA HIS A 177 11.74 -9.84 37.32
C HIS A 177 11.22 -9.21 36.03
N THR A 178 11.17 -9.96 34.93
CA THR A 178 10.75 -9.42 33.64
C THR A 178 9.63 -10.22 32.99
N CYS A 179 8.84 -9.58 32.15
CA CYS A 179 7.95 -10.27 31.22
C CYS A 179 7.85 -9.49 29.90
N ALA A 180 7.45 -10.17 28.83
CA ALA A 180 7.22 -9.56 27.53
C ALA A 180 5.75 -9.69 27.12
N LEU A 181 5.16 -8.60 26.66
CA LEU A 181 3.83 -8.55 26.07
C LEU A 181 3.95 -8.50 24.55
N ARG A 182 3.20 -9.37 23.87
CA ARG A 182 3.13 -9.50 22.41
C ARG A 182 1.73 -9.08 21.93
N PRO A 183 1.44 -7.78 21.86
CA PRO A 183 0.20 -7.32 21.25
C PRO A 183 0.15 -7.72 19.77
N SER A 184 -1.06 -7.98 19.27
CA SER A 184 -1.33 -8.13 17.84
C SER A 184 -1.32 -6.77 17.11
N PHE A 185 -2.01 -6.62 15.97
CA PHE A 185 -2.02 -5.35 15.24
C PHE A 185 -2.62 -4.23 16.08
N MET A 186 -1.74 -3.50 16.77
CA MET A 186 -2.14 -2.40 17.66
C MET A 186 -2.68 -1.23 16.85
N PHE A 187 -3.83 -0.72 17.26
CA PHE A 187 -4.49 0.46 16.69
C PHE A 187 -5.14 1.30 17.80
N GLY A 188 -5.46 2.56 17.52
CA GLY A 188 -6.15 3.40 18.50
C GLY A 188 -5.96 4.89 18.26
N THR A 189 -6.37 5.68 19.25
CA THR A 189 -6.17 7.13 19.26
C THR A 189 -4.70 7.50 19.13
N GLY A 190 -4.39 8.42 18.22
CA GLY A 190 -3.02 8.84 17.94
C GLY A 190 -2.11 7.75 17.36
N ASP A 191 -2.65 6.70 16.72
CA ASP A 191 -1.89 5.72 15.96
C ASP A 191 -0.99 6.34 14.88
N GLU A 192 0.30 6.02 14.92
CA GLU A 192 1.31 6.65 14.07
C GLU A 192 1.53 5.92 12.74
N ASN A 193 0.97 4.72 12.57
CA ASN A 193 1.44 3.77 11.57
C ASN A 193 0.32 3.11 10.77
N LEU A 194 -0.62 2.44 11.45
CA LEU A 194 -1.65 1.61 10.84
C LEU A 194 -2.71 2.46 10.14
N VAL A 195 -3.30 3.46 10.83
CA VAL A 195 -4.32 4.33 10.26
C VAL A 195 -3.74 5.21 9.14
N PRO A 196 -2.58 5.87 9.29
CA PRO A 196 -1.93 6.57 8.19
C PRO A 196 -1.61 5.65 7.00
N PHE A 197 -1.23 4.39 7.25
CA PHE A 197 -1.01 3.41 6.20
C PHE A 197 -2.30 3.07 5.44
N PHE A 198 -3.43 2.85 6.14
CA PHE A 198 -4.72 2.63 5.49
C PHE A 198 -5.18 3.83 4.68
N VAL A 199 -5.03 5.05 5.22
CA VAL A 199 -5.35 6.28 4.48
C VAL A 199 -4.45 6.43 3.24
N SER A 200 -3.14 6.14 3.36
CA SER A 200 -2.23 6.14 2.21
C SER A 200 -2.60 5.07 1.18
N PHE A 201 -3.06 3.90 1.62
CA PHE A 201 -3.54 2.84 0.74
C PHE A 201 -4.82 3.28 0.00
N ALA A 202 -5.78 3.86 0.72
CA ALA A 202 -7.05 4.35 0.18
C ALA A 202 -6.90 5.53 -0.79
N ARG A 203 -5.83 6.32 -0.65
CA ARG A 203 -5.49 7.40 -1.59
C ARG A 203 -4.73 6.92 -2.81
N SER A 204 -4.19 5.70 -2.79
CA SER A 204 -3.38 5.16 -3.89
C SER A 204 -4.25 4.43 -4.93
N PHE A 205 -3.64 4.11 -6.08
CA PHE A 205 -4.19 3.18 -7.06
C PHE A 205 -4.63 1.84 -6.45
N PHE A 206 -4.03 1.42 -5.33
CA PHE A 206 -4.35 0.15 -4.69
C PHE A 206 -5.68 0.15 -3.90
N SER A 207 -6.33 1.30 -3.73
CA SER A 207 -7.51 1.50 -2.88
C SER A 207 -8.69 0.58 -3.17
N LYS A 208 -8.83 0.08 -4.41
CA LYS A 208 -9.92 -0.81 -4.82
C LYS A 208 -9.64 -2.28 -4.55
N PHE A 209 -8.39 -2.63 -4.25
CA PHE A 209 -7.97 -4.03 -4.19
C PHE A 209 -7.96 -4.59 -2.77
N ILE A 210 -8.43 -5.82 -2.67
CA ILE A 210 -8.26 -6.73 -1.55
C ILE A 210 -7.09 -7.63 -1.92
N ILE A 211 -6.03 -7.65 -1.11
CA ILE A 211 -4.88 -8.53 -1.35
C ILE A 211 -5.23 -9.94 -0.89
N GLY A 212 -5.09 -10.91 -1.80
CA GLY A 212 -5.48 -12.29 -1.57
C GLY A 212 -6.95 -12.53 -1.87
N ASN A 213 -7.59 -13.40 -1.10
CA ASN A 213 -9.00 -13.78 -1.27
C ASN A 213 -9.96 -13.02 -0.33
N GLY A 214 -9.44 -12.12 0.52
CA GLY A 214 -10.21 -11.32 1.47
C GLY A 214 -10.75 -12.07 2.69
N LYS A 215 -10.47 -13.38 2.83
CA LYS A 215 -11.00 -14.23 3.90
C LYS A 215 -10.02 -14.46 5.06
N ASN A 216 -8.92 -13.70 5.09
CA ASN A 216 -7.91 -13.82 6.13
C ASN A 216 -8.34 -13.10 7.40
N LYS A 217 -8.13 -13.73 8.55
CA LYS A 217 -8.49 -13.18 9.86
C LYS A 217 -7.29 -12.66 10.61
N CYS A 218 -7.43 -11.53 11.29
CA CYS A 218 -6.38 -10.97 12.12
C CYS A 218 -6.92 -10.51 13.48
N ASP A 219 -6.07 -10.61 14.51
CA ASP A 219 -6.30 -9.90 15.76
C ASP A 219 -5.83 -8.45 15.63
N PHE A 220 -6.72 -7.52 15.95
CA PHE A 220 -6.42 -6.10 16.13
C PHE A 220 -6.63 -5.76 17.59
N THR A 221 -5.64 -5.15 18.25
CA THR A 221 -5.75 -4.83 19.69
C THR A 221 -5.79 -3.34 19.90
N TYR A 222 -6.81 -2.87 20.61
CA TYR A 222 -6.93 -1.45 20.92
C TYR A 222 -5.82 -1.00 21.89
N VAL A 223 -5.22 0.16 21.66
CA VAL A 223 -4.04 0.66 22.38
C VAL A 223 -4.26 0.71 23.90
N GLU A 224 -5.46 1.09 24.36
CA GLU A 224 -5.79 1.13 25.79
C GLU A 224 -5.87 -0.27 26.41
N ASN A 225 -6.29 -1.28 25.65
CA ASN A 225 -6.25 -2.67 26.10
C ASN A 225 -4.81 -3.16 26.29
N VAL A 226 -3.88 -2.70 25.44
CA VAL A 226 -2.45 -3.01 25.61
C VAL A 226 -1.87 -2.26 26.82
N ALA A 227 -2.27 -1.00 27.06
CA ALA A 227 -1.91 -0.26 28.27
C ALA A 227 -2.45 -0.95 29.54
N HIS A 228 -3.69 -1.44 29.50
CA HIS A 228 -4.28 -2.23 30.58
C HIS A 228 -3.49 -3.52 30.82
N ALA A 229 -3.08 -4.23 29.75
CA ALA A 229 -2.24 -5.43 29.87
C ALA A 229 -0.90 -5.16 30.57
N ASN A 230 -0.29 -3.99 30.35
CA ASN A 230 0.93 -3.57 31.07
C ASN A 230 0.67 -3.46 32.57
N ILE A 231 -0.42 -2.80 32.97
CA ILE A 231 -0.80 -2.64 34.38
C ILE A 231 -1.05 -4.01 35.02
N CYS A 232 -1.78 -4.89 34.34
CA CYS A 232 -2.02 -6.26 34.79
C CYS A 232 -0.72 -7.06 34.93
N ALA A 233 0.20 -6.95 33.97
CA ALA A 233 1.50 -7.59 34.03
C ALA A 233 2.34 -7.12 35.22
N ASN A 234 2.38 -5.81 35.49
CA ASN A 234 3.06 -5.26 36.67
C ASN A 234 2.44 -5.76 37.98
N LYS A 235 1.11 -5.81 38.07
CA LYS A 235 0.39 -6.34 39.23
C LYS A 235 0.70 -7.82 39.44
N ALA A 236 0.66 -8.63 38.38
CA ALA A 236 0.97 -10.05 38.42
C ALA A 236 2.43 -10.29 38.84
N LEU A 237 3.39 -9.56 38.27
CA LEU A 237 4.80 -9.58 38.69
C LEU A 237 4.99 -9.16 40.15
N SER A 238 4.10 -8.35 40.72
CA SER A 238 4.14 -7.96 42.13
C SER A 238 3.69 -9.08 43.06
N LEU A 239 2.66 -9.82 42.66
CA LEU A 239 1.95 -10.79 43.49
C LEU A 239 2.60 -12.17 43.41
N ASP A 240 2.96 -12.58 42.19
CA ASP A 240 3.60 -13.87 41.92
C ASP A 240 4.71 -13.68 40.86
N PRO A 241 5.88 -13.15 41.28
CA PRO A 241 6.98 -12.96 40.37
C PRO A 241 7.43 -14.27 39.70
N ILE A 242 7.33 -15.41 40.39
CA ILE A 242 7.89 -16.69 39.91
C ILE A 242 7.09 -17.24 38.73
N SER A 243 5.76 -17.19 38.78
CA SER A 243 4.95 -17.69 37.67
C SER A 243 5.00 -16.80 36.43
N VAL A 244 5.23 -15.49 36.60
CA VAL A 244 5.20 -14.49 35.52
C VAL A 244 6.57 -14.25 34.88
N SER A 245 7.64 -14.32 35.67
CA SER A 245 9.00 -13.95 35.27
C SER A 245 9.53 -14.75 34.08
N GLY A 246 10.25 -14.07 33.18
CA GLY A 246 10.99 -14.66 32.08
C GLY A 246 10.12 -15.24 30.97
N LYS A 247 8.84 -14.85 30.89
CA LYS A 247 7.87 -15.41 29.93
C LYS A 247 7.26 -14.33 29.02
N PRO A 248 6.98 -14.67 27.75
CA PRO A 248 6.15 -13.86 26.88
C PRO A 248 4.65 -14.16 27.09
N TYR A 249 3.80 -13.21 26.68
CA TYR A 249 2.34 -13.28 26.75
C TYR A 249 1.70 -12.60 25.53
N PHE A 250 0.85 -13.31 24.80
CA PHE A 250 0.04 -12.69 23.75
C PHE A 250 -1.09 -11.84 24.34
N VAL A 251 -1.27 -10.65 23.76
CA VAL A 251 -2.31 -9.69 24.16
C VAL A 251 -3.17 -9.41 22.93
N THR A 252 -4.47 -9.67 23.03
CA THR A 252 -5.45 -9.56 21.94
C THR A 252 -6.73 -8.90 22.45
N ASN A 253 -7.55 -8.34 21.56
CA ASN A 253 -8.93 -7.93 21.89
C ASN A 253 -9.91 -9.09 22.06
N GLU A 254 -9.51 -10.34 21.80
CA GLU A 254 -10.38 -11.54 21.84
C GLU A 254 -11.47 -11.59 20.76
N GLU A 255 -11.40 -10.67 19.81
CA GLU A 255 -12.36 -10.50 18.73
C GLU A 255 -11.62 -10.63 17.38
N PRO A 256 -11.19 -11.84 16.97
CA PRO A 256 -10.53 -12.03 15.67
C PRO A 256 -11.54 -11.75 14.55
N VAL A 257 -11.20 -10.79 13.69
CA VAL A 257 -12.08 -10.31 12.62
C VAL A 257 -11.46 -10.53 11.25
N ASP A 258 -12.31 -10.51 10.22
CA ASP A 258 -11.84 -10.51 8.84
C ASP A 258 -11.05 -9.21 8.59
N THR A 259 -9.81 -9.38 8.12
CA THR A 259 -8.81 -8.30 8.03
C THR A 259 -9.32 -7.13 7.19
N TRP A 260 -9.97 -7.47 6.07
CA TRP A 260 -10.50 -6.48 5.14
C TRP A 260 -11.80 -5.84 5.62
N ASP A 261 -12.57 -6.51 6.49
CA ASP A 261 -13.72 -5.88 7.15
C ASP A 261 -13.25 -4.83 8.15
N PHE A 262 -12.26 -5.14 8.97
CA PHE A 262 -11.65 -4.17 9.89
C PHE A 262 -11.08 -2.93 9.16
N ILE A 263 -10.30 -3.17 8.09
CA ILE A 263 -9.75 -2.09 7.26
C ILE A 263 -10.90 -1.26 6.68
N SER A 264 -11.94 -1.91 6.16
CA SER A 264 -13.10 -1.22 5.58
C SER A 264 -13.83 -0.37 6.61
N SER A 265 -14.04 -0.85 7.84
CA SER A 265 -14.71 -0.08 8.89
C SER A 265 -13.97 1.22 9.23
N ILE A 266 -12.63 1.18 9.30
CA ILE A 266 -11.83 2.40 9.52
C ILE A 266 -11.91 3.33 8.29
N LEU A 267 -11.78 2.79 7.08
CA LEU A 267 -11.81 3.59 5.85
C LEU A 267 -13.17 4.27 5.64
N GLU A 268 -14.27 3.54 5.79
CA GLU A 268 -15.63 4.04 5.69
C GLU A 268 -15.91 5.12 6.75
N GLY A 269 -15.48 4.88 8.00
CA GLY A 269 -15.58 5.88 9.07
C GLY A 269 -14.83 7.18 8.77
N LEU A 270 -13.74 7.12 8.01
CA LEU A 270 -12.97 8.28 7.55
C LEU A 270 -13.46 8.84 6.19
N GLY A 271 -14.53 8.29 5.61
CA GLY A 271 -15.12 8.74 4.35
C GLY A 271 -14.43 8.24 3.08
N TYR A 272 -13.64 7.18 3.15
CA TYR A 272 -13.02 6.52 1.99
C TYR A 272 -13.87 5.35 1.47
N GLN A 273 -13.64 4.96 0.22
CA GLN A 273 -14.32 3.82 -0.39
C GLN A 273 -13.75 2.49 0.12
N ARG A 274 -14.65 1.52 0.30
CA ARG A 274 -14.31 0.14 0.62
C ARG A 274 -13.65 -0.57 -0.57
N PRO A 275 -12.54 -1.30 -0.37
CA PRO A 275 -11.96 -2.16 -1.40
C PRO A 275 -12.88 -3.34 -1.72
N LEU A 276 -12.99 -3.72 -3.00
CA LEU A 276 -13.94 -4.75 -3.47
C LEU A 276 -13.30 -5.82 -4.37
N ILE A 277 -12.16 -5.52 -5.00
CA ILE A 277 -11.60 -6.35 -6.06
C ILE A 277 -10.48 -7.22 -5.49
N CYS A 278 -10.65 -8.54 -5.48
CA CYS A 278 -9.59 -9.45 -5.02
C CYS A 278 -8.42 -9.50 -6.02
N LEU A 279 -7.22 -9.24 -5.53
CA LEU A 279 -5.97 -9.31 -6.28
C LEU A 279 -5.12 -10.48 -5.75
N PRO A 280 -4.82 -11.50 -6.57
CA PRO A 280 -4.02 -12.64 -6.13
C PRO A 280 -2.64 -12.23 -5.60
N THR A 281 -2.29 -12.70 -4.40
CA THR A 281 -1.02 -12.39 -3.71
C THR A 281 0.22 -12.65 -4.57
N LYS A 282 0.21 -13.73 -5.37
CA LYS A 282 1.32 -14.11 -6.25
C LYS A 282 1.67 -13.02 -7.27
N ILE A 283 0.66 -12.35 -7.84
CA ILE A 283 0.88 -11.27 -8.82
C ILE A 283 1.59 -10.10 -8.14
N LEU A 284 1.16 -9.76 -6.93
CA LEU A 284 1.74 -8.67 -6.15
C LEU A 284 3.18 -8.97 -5.71
N LEU A 285 3.48 -10.23 -5.35
CA LEU A 285 4.85 -10.66 -5.01
C LEU A 285 5.80 -10.62 -6.21
N VAL A 286 5.31 -10.95 -7.42
CA VAL A 286 6.09 -10.79 -8.65
C VAL A 286 6.36 -9.30 -8.91
N ALA A 287 5.33 -8.46 -8.81
CA ALA A 287 5.49 -7.01 -8.96
C ALA A 287 6.50 -6.44 -7.93
N ALA A 288 6.39 -6.83 -6.66
CA ALA A 288 7.34 -6.47 -5.61
C ALA A 288 8.78 -6.84 -5.98
N SER A 289 8.99 -8.09 -6.44
CA SER A 289 10.32 -8.58 -6.83
C SER A 289 10.91 -7.81 -8.01
N VAL A 290 10.08 -7.44 -9.00
CA VAL A 290 10.52 -6.62 -10.15
C VAL A 290 10.91 -5.22 -9.68
N THR A 291 10.14 -4.60 -8.77
CA THR A 291 10.46 -3.27 -8.21
C THR A 291 11.74 -3.29 -7.37
N GLU A 292 12.00 -4.36 -6.62
CA GLU A 292 13.25 -4.55 -5.89
C GLU A 292 14.46 -4.68 -6.82
N LEU A 293 14.32 -5.49 -7.88
CA LEU A 293 15.40 -5.72 -8.84
C LEU A 293 15.72 -4.46 -9.66
N THR A 294 14.70 -3.72 -10.10
CA THR A 294 14.87 -2.44 -10.80
C THR A 294 15.53 -1.39 -9.90
N ARG A 295 15.17 -1.33 -8.62
CA ARG A 295 15.81 -0.44 -7.62
C ARG A 295 17.30 -0.74 -7.44
N GLN A 296 17.67 -2.02 -7.40
CA GLN A 296 19.08 -2.42 -7.29
C GLN A 296 19.89 -2.03 -8.53
N ARG A 297 19.26 -2.01 -9.72
CA ARG A 297 19.92 -1.72 -11.00
C ARG A 297 19.96 -0.25 -11.35
N ILE A 298 18.93 0.51 -10.97
CA ILE A 298 18.77 1.92 -11.35
C ILE A 298 18.84 2.75 -10.07
N ARG A 299 19.97 3.44 -9.83
CA ARG A 299 20.14 4.41 -8.73
C ARG A 299 19.34 5.70 -8.92
N PHE A 300 18.21 5.66 -9.63
CA PHE A 300 17.29 6.79 -9.66
C PHE A 300 16.47 6.74 -8.37
N GLY A 301 16.69 7.72 -7.50
CA GLY A 301 15.81 7.92 -6.36
C GLY A 301 14.38 8.13 -6.86
N THR A 302 13.42 7.63 -6.09
CA THR A 302 11.96 7.85 -6.19
C THR A 302 11.15 6.76 -6.92
N LEU A 303 10.61 5.81 -6.16
CA LEU A 303 9.16 5.63 -5.90
C LEU A 303 9.05 4.44 -4.93
N SER A 304 9.35 4.67 -3.64
CA SER A 304 9.18 3.62 -2.64
C SER A 304 7.70 3.51 -2.30
N SER A 305 6.91 2.79 -3.09
CA SER A 305 5.58 2.40 -2.64
C SER A 305 5.77 1.33 -1.56
N ARG A 306 5.79 1.76 -0.29
CA ARG A 306 5.77 0.87 0.88
C ARG A 306 4.71 -0.24 0.76
N LEU A 307 3.63 0.06 0.03
CA LEU A 307 2.53 -0.83 -0.33
C LEU A 307 2.95 -2.10 -1.10
N LEU A 308 4.05 -2.05 -1.86
CA LEU A 308 4.57 -3.19 -2.65
C LEU A 308 5.73 -3.93 -1.98
N SER A 309 5.96 -3.73 -0.68
CA SER A 309 6.97 -4.50 0.04
C SER A 309 6.44 -5.89 0.41
N ARG A 310 7.29 -6.93 0.29
CA ARG A 310 6.90 -8.32 0.62
C ARG A 310 6.29 -8.47 2.03
N PRO A 311 6.87 -7.87 3.09
CA PRO A 311 6.28 -7.99 4.44
C PRO A 311 4.86 -7.42 4.53
N VAL A 312 4.59 -6.29 3.86
CA VAL A 312 3.25 -5.68 3.81
C VAL A 312 2.27 -6.54 3.03
N ILE A 313 2.70 -7.13 1.92
CA ILE A 313 1.86 -8.03 1.12
C ILE A 313 1.48 -9.26 1.97
N TYR A 314 2.45 -9.85 2.68
CA TYR A 314 2.18 -10.98 3.56
C TYR A 314 1.29 -10.62 4.74
N SER A 315 1.49 -9.45 5.37
CA SER A 315 0.65 -9.03 6.50
C SER A 315 -0.81 -8.80 6.10
N LEU A 316 -1.06 -8.32 4.88
CA LEU A 316 -2.41 -8.08 4.37
C LEU A 316 -3.10 -9.33 3.79
N ALA A 317 -2.33 -10.33 3.35
CA ALA A 317 -2.85 -11.53 2.71
C ALA A 317 -3.02 -12.73 3.65
N SER A 318 -2.27 -12.79 4.77
CA SER A 318 -2.20 -13.97 5.63
C SER A 318 -3.12 -13.83 6.85
N THR A 319 -3.57 -14.96 7.38
CA THR A 319 -4.29 -15.04 8.67
C THR A 319 -3.29 -14.94 9.82
N ARG A 320 -3.56 -14.07 10.81
CA ARG A 320 -2.72 -13.82 11.99
C ARG A 320 -3.57 -13.75 13.25
N THR A 321 -3.83 -14.90 13.87
CA THR A 321 -4.59 -14.98 15.12
C THR A 321 -3.80 -15.66 16.23
N PHE A 322 -3.98 -15.18 17.47
CA PHE A 322 -3.18 -15.55 18.63
C PHE A 322 -4.07 -15.88 19.84
N ASN A 323 -3.58 -16.80 20.67
CA ASN A 323 -4.27 -17.26 21.86
C ASN A 323 -3.80 -16.47 23.09
N CYS A 324 -4.69 -15.64 23.66
CA CYS A 324 -4.41 -14.84 24.86
C CYS A 324 -4.74 -15.55 26.19
N SER A 325 -5.06 -16.85 26.19
CA SER A 325 -5.50 -17.59 27.38
C SER A 325 -4.47 -17.58 28.51
N LYS A 326 -3.17 -17.57 28.17
CA LYS A 326 -2.09 -17.48 29.16
C LYS A 326 -2.08 -16.12 29.85
N ALA A 327 -2.27 -15.02 29.13
CA ALA A 327 -2.38 -13.68 29.68
C ALA A 327 -3.60 -13.56 30.60
N LYS A 328 -4.75 -14.12 30.22
CA LYS A 328 -5.94 -14.19 31.07
C LYS A 328 -5.67 -14.90 32.39
N ARG A 329 -5.14 -16.13 32.32
CA ARG A 329 -4.95 -16.98 33.50
C ARG A 329 -3.88 -16.46 34.45
N ILE A 330 -2.75 -16.00 33.90
CA ILE A 330 -1.56 -15.66 34.70
C ILE A 330 -1.50 -14.17 35.03
N LEU A 331 -1.84 -13.29 34.08
CA LEU A 331 -1.80 -11.84 34.30
C LEU A 331 -3.13 -11.28 34.78
N SER A 332 -4.21 -12.08 34.79
CA SER A 332 -5.58 -11.60 35.01
C SER A 332 -5.97 -10.51 34.00
N TYR A 333 -5.50 -10.64 32.76
CA TYR A 333 -5.81 -9.70 31.69
C TYR A 333 -7.15 -10.04 31.01
N SER A 334 -7.95 -9.01 30.74
CA SER A 334 -9.10 -9.05 29.85
C SER A 334 -9.22 -7.69 29.15
N PRO A 335 -9.63 -7.61 27.87
CA PRO A 335 -9.84 -6.35 27.19
C PRO A 335 -10.92 -5.52 27.90
N VAL A 336 -10.65 -4.23 28.09
CA VAL A 336 -11.54 -3.27 28.77
C VAL A 336 -12.35 -2.43 27.77
N VAL A 337 -11.88 -2.34 26.52
CA VAL A 337 -12.56 -1.68 25.40
C VAL A 337 -12.87 -2.71 24.32
N ARG A 338 -14.10 -2.73 23.82
CA ARG A 338 -14.50 -3.62 22.71
C ARG A 338 -13.93 -3.12 21.39
N LEU A 339 -13.77 -4.02 20.42
CA LEU A 339 -13.17 -3.67 19.13
C LEU A 339 -13.97 -2.58 18.41
N GLU A 340 -15.31 -2.68 18.40
CA GLU A 340 -16.21 -1.70 17.78
C GLU A 340 -16.04 -0.29 18.37
N ASP A 341 -16.02 -0.18 19.71
CA ASP A 341 -15.79 1.09 20.41
C ASP A 341 -14.40 1.66 20.11
N GLY A 342 -13.39 0.80 20.07
CA GLY A 342 -12.03 1.17 19.71
C GLY A 342 -11.93 1.72 18.27
N ILE A 343 -12.65 1.11 17.32
CA ILE A 343 -12.73 1.61 15.93
C ILE A 343 -13.38 2.99 15.90
N ALA A 344 -14.52 3.17 16.57
CA ALA A 344 -15.24 4.44 16.61
C ALA A 344 -14.36 5.58 17.17
N GLN A 345 -13.70 5.35 18.32
CA GLN A 345 -12.79 6.32 18.93
C GLN A 345 -11.57 6.61 18.05
N THR A 346 -11.07 5.59 17.34
CA THR A 346 -9.96 5.77 16.38
C THR A 346 -10.39 6.68 15.24
N VAL A 347 -11.54 6.42 14.61
CA VAL A 347 -12.08 7.23 13.51
C VAL A 347 -12.25 8.69 13.96
N GLU A 348 -12.83 8.92 15.14
CA GLU A 348 -13.02 10.26 15.70
C GLU A 348 -11.67 11.01 15.88
N SER A 349 -10.67 10.33 16.47
CA SER A 349 -9.33 10.87 16.67
C SER A 349 -8.62 11.23 15.36
N PHE A 350 -9.00 10.60 14.24
CA PHE A 350 -8.42 10.83 12.91
C PHE A 350 -9.34 11.63 11.98
N SER A 351 -10.34 12.32 12.51
CA SER A 351 -11.24 13.21 11.75
C SER A 351 -10.52 14.22 10.85
N LYS A 352 -9.28 14.63 11.18
CA LYS A 352 -8.45 15.49 10.31
C LYS A 352 -7.95 14.80 9.04
N LEU A 353 -7.75 13.48 9.09
CA LEU A 353 -7.41 12.65 7.93
C LEU A 353 -8.65 12.16 7.19
N ALA A 354 -9.84 12.35 7.78
CA ALA A 354 -11.08 12.12 7.09
C ALA A 354 -11.08 12.96 5.81
N ASN A 355 -11.67 12.40 4.77
CA ASN A 355 -11.74 13.08 3.49
C ASN A 355 -12.63 14.33 3.67
N SER A 356 -12.01 15.51 3.83
CA SER A 356 -12.72 16.80 3.93
C SER A 356 -13.47 17.15 2.65
N LEU A 357 -13.18 16.42 1.58
CA LEU A 357 -14.04 16.26 0.42
C LEU A 357 -15.04 15.16 0.78
N GLY A 358 -16.07 15.53 1.54
CA GLY A 358 -17.17 14.64 1.86
C GLY A 358 -17.70 14.06 0.55
N PHE A 359 -17.66 12.73 0.42
CA PHE A 359 -18.50 11.93 -0.48
C PHE A 359 -18.98 12.60 -1.79
N ASP A 360 -18.08 13.27 -2.51
CA ASP A 360 -18.31 13.80 -3.88
C ASP A 360 -17.62 12.89 -4.92
N GLY A 361 -17.35 11.65 -4.51
CA GLY A 361 -16.91 10.55 -5.37
C GLY A 361 -18.05 9.87 -6.12
N ARG A 362 -19.30 10.31 -5.94
CA ARG A 362 -20.16 10.44 -7.12
C ARG A 362 -19.67 11.73 -7.76
N ARG A 363 -19.03 11.65 -8.93
CA ARG A 363 -19.06 12.79 -9.86
C ARG A 363 -20.44 13.42 -9.73
N GLU A 364 -20.53 14.74 -9.54
CA GLU A 364 -21.77 15.45 -9.82
C GLU A 364 -22.34 14.80 -11.08
N VAL A 365 -23.55 14.25 -10.96
CA VAL A 365 -24.21 13.51 -12.03
C VAL A 365 -24.33 14.47 -13.20
N GLY A 366 -23.33 14.51 -14.09
CA GLY A 366 -23.24 15.54 -15.13
C GLY A 366 -21.83 15.93 -15.62
N GLU A 367 -20.77 15.96 -14.80
CA GLU A 367 -19.47 16.47 -15.29
C GLU A 367 -18.61 15.41 -15.99
N PRO A 368 -18.23 15.61 -17.28
CA PRO A 368 -17.43 14.65 -18.03
C PRO A 368 -15.94 14.74 -17.67
N SER A 369 -15.29 13.61 -17.38
CA SER A 369 -13.82 13.52 -17.21
C SER A 369 -13.07 14.02 -18.42
N LYS A 370 -11.81 14.48 -18.25
CA LYS A 370 -10.96 14.86 -19.41
C LYS A 370 -10.79 13.71 -20.39
N ALA A 371 -10.73 12.47 -19.90
CA ALA A 371 -10.71 11.27 -20.73
C ALA A 371 -11.97 11.15 -21.60
N SER A 372 -13.15 11.38 -21.00
CA SER A 372 -14.41 11.36 -21.73
C SER A 372 -14.56 12.52 -22.71
N MET A 373 -14.02 13.70 -22.39
CA MET A 373 -13.93 14.83 -23.34
C MET A 373 -13.00 14.52 -24.52
N LEU A 374 -11.81 13.94 -24.25
CA LEU A 374 -10.85 13.52 -25.28
C LEU A 374 -11.43 12.45 -26.22
N LEU A 375 -12.24 11.54 -25.69
CA LEU A 375 -12.92 10.48 -26.45
C LEU A 375 -14.22 10.95 -27.12
N GLY A 376 -14.60 12.23 -26.97
CA GLY A 376 -15.75 12.84 -27.64
C GLY A 376 -17.11 12.46 -27.06
N SER A 377 -17.16 12.06 -25.78
CA SER A 377 -18.35 11.77 -24.96
C SER A 377 -19.43 10.82 -25.53
N GLY A 378 -19.19 10.20 -26.69
CA GLY A 378 -20.10 9.25 -27.33
C GLY A 378 -19.76 7.78 -27.05
N LEU A 379 -20.21 6.89 -27.96
CA LEU A 379 -20.08 5.43 -27.85
C LEU A 379 -18.65 4.96 -27.54
N VAL A 380 -17.64 5.62 -28.10
CA VAL A 380 -16.22 5.27 -27.88
C VAL A 380 -15.81 5.51 -26.42
N ALA A 381 -16.26 6.61 -25.83
CA ALA A 381 -16.03 6.90 -24.42
C ALA A 381 -16.76 5.90 -23.52
N GLU A 382 -17.99 5.52 -23.85
CA GLU A 382 -18.74 4.50 -23.10
C GLU A 382 -18.02 3.14 -23.10
N ILE A 383 -17.46 2.75 -24.25
CA ILE A 383 -16.76 1.47 -24.42
C ILE A 383 -15.39 1.49 -23.72
N LEU A 384 -14.54 2.48 -24.01
CA LEU A 384 -13.16 2.51 -23.50
C LEU A 384 -13.05 2.87 -22.01
N LEU A 385 -14.06 3.55 -21.46
CA LEU A 385 -14.16 3.84 -20.03
C LEU A 385 -14.98 2.79 -19.25
N TRP A 386 -15.39 1.70 -19.90
CA TRP A 386 -16.13 0.58 -19.28
C TRP A 386 -17.46 0.98 -18.63
N ARG A 387 -18.18 1.97 -19.20
CA ARG A 387 -19.49 2.38 -18.67
C ARG A 387 -20.61 1.39 -19.02
N ASP A 388 -20.50 0.70 -20.16
CA ASP A 388 -21.35 -0.44 -20.54
C ASP A 388 -20.46 -1.69 -20.67
N GLU A 389 -20.32 -2.42 -19.55
CA GLU A 389 -19.46 -3.60 -19.45
C GLU A 389 -19.77 -4.66 -20.51
N LYS A 390 -21.05 -4.83 -20.89
CA LYS A 390 -21.46 -5.85 -21.86
C LYS A 390 -20.97 -5.49 -23.26
N ARG A 391 -21.14 -4.23 -23.66
CA ARG A 391 -20.63 -3.75 -24.95
C ARG A 391 -19.11 -3.73 -24.96
N THR A 392 -18.47 -3.24 -23.90
CA THR A 392 -17.00 -3.23 -23.82
C THR A 392 -16.43 -4.64 -23.91
N PHE A 393 -16.99 -5.60 -23.18
CA PHE A 393 -16.55 -6.99 -23.24
C PHE A 393 -16.71 -7.58 -24.66
N LEU A 394 -17.82 -7.30 -25.34
CA LEU A 394 -18.04 -7.73 -26.73
C LEU A 394 -16.98 -7.15 -27.68
N PHE A 395 -16.66 -5.86 -27.55
CA PHE A 395 -15.63 -5.21 -28.36
C PHE A 395 -14.21 -5.71 -28.06
N VAL A 396 -13.89 -5.98 -26.79
CA VAL A 396 -12.62 -6.61 -26.38
C VAL A 396 -12.53 -8.02 -26.98
N MET A 397 -13.59 -8.81 -26.91
CA MET A 397 -13.63 -10.17 -27.47
C MET A 397 -13.48 -10.15 -28.99
N PHE A 398 -14.18 -9.25 -29.69
CA PHE A 398 -14.08 -9.10 -31.15
C PHE A 398 -12.68 -8.64 -31.57
N SER A 399 -12.09 -7.68 -30.84
CA SER A 399 -10.74 -7.19 -31.12
C SER A 399 -9.67 -8.25 -30.84
N PHE A 400 -9.85 -9.07 -29.79
CA PHE A 400 -9.00 -10.22 -29.51
C PHE A 400 -9.12 -11.30 -30.60
N LEU A 401 -10.33 -11.58 -31.06
CA LEU A 401 -10.56 -12.53 -32.17
C LEU A 401 -9.92 -12.04 -33.47
N PHE A 402 -10.03 -10.75 -33.77
CA PHE A 402 -9.35 -10.12 -34.91
C PHE A 402 -7.83 -10.23 -34.77
N TYR A 403 -7.29 -9.87 -33.60
CA TYR A 403 -5.86 -9.98 -33.28
C TYR A 403 -5.35 -11.42 -33.44
N TYR A 404 -6.08 -12.40 -32.90
CA TYR A 404 -5.74 -13.80 -33.03
C TYR A 404 -5.73 -14.26 -34.50
N THR A 405 -6.79 -13.92 -35.24
CA THR A 405 -6.99 -14.39 -36.63
C THR A 405 -5.94 -13.82 -37.59
N PHE A 406 -5.61 -12.54 -37.47
CA PHE A 406 -4.71 -11.85 -38.42
C PHE A 406 -3.24 -11.82 -38.00
N LEU A 407 -2.94 -11.83 -36.70
CA LEU A 407 -1.58 -11.56 -36.21
C LEU A 407 -0.96 -12.74 -35.43
N LEU A 408 -1.77 -13.54 -34.72
CA LEU A 408 -1.26 -14.64 -33.89
C LEU A 408 -1.33 -16.01 -34.59
N SER A 409 -2.26 -16.19 -35.54
CA SER A 409 -2.51 -17.46 -36.21
C SER A 409 -1.40 -17.93 -37.17
N GLY A 410 -0.36 -17.11 -37.37
CA GLY A 410 0.74 -17.37 -38.30
C GLY A 410 0.33 -17.39 -39.78
N ARG A 411 -0.93 -17.06 -40.09
CA ARG A 411 -1.45 -17.00 -41.46
C ARG A 411 -1.02 -15.70 -42.13
N THR A 412 -0.79 -15.72 -43.44
CA THR A 412 -0.59 -14.49 -44.21
C THR A 412 -1.89 -13.68 -44.21
N PHE A 413 -1.79 -12.35 -44.30
CA PHE A 413 -2.95 -11.44 -44.34
C PHE A 413 -3.97 -11.87 -45.41
N VAL A 414 -3.47 -12.27 -46.60
CA VAL A 414 -4.28 -12.76 -47.71
C VAL A 414 -5.07 -14.02 -47.34
N SER A 415 -4.44 -14.98 -46.65
CA SER A 415 -5.10 -16.21 -46.21
C SER A 415 -6.14 -15.95 -45.13
N ALA A 416 -5.86 -15.07 -44.17
CA ALA A 416 -6.82 -14.68 -43.13
C ALA A 416 -8.05 -13.98 -43.74
N LEU A 417 -7.82 -13.03 -44.65
CA LEU A 417 -8.88 -12.31 -45.36
C LEU A 417 -9.75 -13.23 -46.22
N ALA A 418 -9.13 -14.16 -46.95
CA ALA A 418 -9.85 -15.13 -47.78
C ALA A 418 -10.77 -16.04 -46.95
N ASN A 419 -10.31 -16.48 -45.78
CA ASN A 419 -11.14 -17.30 -44.87
C ASN A 419 -12.33 -16.51 -44.31
N ILE A 420 -12.13 -15.23 -43.96
CA ILE A 420 -13.23 -14.37 -43.48
C ILE A 420 -14.25 -14.15 -44.59
N LEU A 421 -13.80 -13.84 -45.81
CA LEU A 421 -14.67 -13.71 -46.97
C LEU A 421 -15.45 -15.00 -47.22
N LEU A 422 -14.81 -16.16 -47.13
CA LEU A 422 -15.47 -17.46 -47.27
C LEU A 422 -16.55 -17.65 -46.21
N VAL A 423 -16.27 -17.36 -44.94
CA VAL A 423 -17.25 -17.45 -43.84
C VAL A 423 -18.42 -16.49 -44.08
N ILE A 424 -18.15 -15.26 -44.52
CA ILE A 424 -19.19 -14.27 -44.84
C ILE A 424 -20.05 -14.79 -46.00
N THR A 425 -19.44 -15.29 -47.07
CA THR A 425 -20.17 -15.84 -48.22
C THR A 425 -21.03 -17.05 -47.82
N VAL A 426 -20.49 -17.99 -47.04
CA VAL A 426 -21.24 -19.15 -46.54
C VAL A 426 -22.37 -18.72 -45.61
N SER A 427 -22.15 -17.71 -44.75
CA SER A 427 -23.17 -17.19 -43.84
C SER A 427 -24.29 -16.48 -44.58
N LEU A 428 -23.95 -15.63 -45.57
CA LEU A 428 -24.92 -14.95 -46.42
C LEU A 428 -25.70 -15.95 -47.30
N PHE A 429 -25.03 -16.98 -47.80
CA PHE A 429 -25.67 -18.06 -48.55
C PHE A 429 -26.64 -18.86 -47.66
N GLY A 430 -26.22 -19.23 -46.45
CA GLY A 430 -27.07 -19.89 -45.45
C GLY A 430 -28.27 -19.02 -45.05
N HIS A 431 -28.06 -17.72 -44.82
CA HIS A 431 -29.12 -16.75 -44.56
C HIS A 431 -30.10 -16.62 -45.75
N GLY A 432 -29.61 -16.69 -46.99
CA GLY A 432 -30.44 -16.67 -48.18
C GLY A 432 -31.33 -17.91 -48.34
N TYR A 433 -30.87 -19.06 -47.84
CA TYR A 433 -31.59 -20.35 -47.93
C TYR A 433 -32.52 -20.64 -46.75
N LEU A 434 -32.38 -19.90 -45.64
CA LEU A 434 -33.25 -20.04 -44.46
C LEU A 434 -34.72 -19.66 -44.79
N PRO A 435 -35.70 -20.50 -44.43
CA PRO A 435 -37.11 -20.20 -44.63
C PRO A 435 -37.56 -19.02 -43.73
N HIS A 436 -38.62 -18.32 -44.12
CA HIS A 436 -39.11 -17.11 -43.44
C HIS A 436 -39.49 -17.33 -41.96
N SER A 437 -39.73 -18.58 -41.55
CA SER A 437 -39.92 -18.96 -40.15
C SER A 437 -39.16 -20.24 -39.86
N VAL A 438 -38.39 -20.24 -38.77
CA VAL A 438 -37.70 -21.41 -38.24
C VAL A 438 -38.04 -21.49 -36.75
N TYR A 439 -38.70 -22.58 -36.33
CA TYR A 439 -39.10 -22.81 -34.92
C TYR A 439 -39.82 -21.61 -34.26
N GLY A 440 -40.70 -20.92 -34.99
CA GLY A 440 -41.50 -19.82 -34.45
C GLY A 440 -40.84 -18.43 -34.43
N PHE A 441 -39.60 -18.30 -34.89
CA PHE A 441 -38.92 -17.01 -35.07
C PHE A 441 -39.00 -16.55 -36.54
N ASN A 442 -39.45 -15.32 -36.77
CA ASN A 442 -39.47 -14.69 -38.09
C ASN A 442 -38.08 -14.15 -38.43
N ILE A 443 -37.50 -14.62 -39.55
CA ILE A 443 -36.20 -14.14 -40.04
C ILE A 443 -36.47 -13.05 -41.08
N GLU A 444 -36.06 -11.82 -40.77
CA GLU A 444 -36.18 -10.66 -41.66
C GLU A 444 -35.19 -10.81 -42.82
N LYS A 445 -35.70 -10.91 -44.06
CA LYS A 445 -34.83 -11.04 -45.25
C LYS A 445 -34.28 -9.68 -45.67
N LEU A 446 -32.98 -9.63 -45.91
CA LEU A 446 -32.32 -8.45 -46.46
C LEU A 446 -32.94 -8.09 -47.83
N PRO A 447 -33.41 -6.84 -48.04
CA PRO A 447 -34.00 -6.42 -49.30
C PRO A 447 -32.94 -6.38 -50.42
N PRO A 448 -33.32 -6.64 -51.70
CA PRO A 448 -32.39 -6.69 -52.84
C PRO A 448 -31.58 -5.39 -53.03
N ASN A 449 -32.12 -4.27 -52.58
CA ASN A 449 -31.49 -2.95 -52.67
C ASN A 449 -30.19 -2.83 -51.87
N CYS A 450 -29.98 -3.67 -50.84
CA CYS A 450 -28.73 -3.69 -50.07
C CYS A 450 -27.54 -4.28 -50.85
N PHE A 451 -27.79 -4.99 -51.95
CA PHE A 451 -26.76 -5.63 -52.77
C PHE A 451 -26.45 -4.89 -54.07
N HIS A 452 -27.10 -3.74 -54.31
CA HIS A 452 -26.89 -2.94 -55.51
C HIS A 452 -25.74 -1.93 -55.29
N ALA A 453 -24.50 -2.37 -55.52
CA ALA A 453 -23.36 -1.45 -55.57
C ALA A 453 -23.49 -0.58 -56.83
N SER A 454 -23.80 0.71 -56.66
CA SER A 454 -23.89 1.66 -57.78
C SER A 454 -22.56 1.72 -58.54
N GLU A 455 -22.61 1.64 -59.87
CA GLU A 455 -21.45 1.80 -60.75
C GLU A 455 -20.71 3.12 -60.49
N THR A 456 -21.43 4.17 -60.08
CA THR A 456 -20.84 5.46 -59.68
C THR A 456 -19.96 5.33 -58.44
N THR A 457 -20.42 4.60 -57.41
CA THR A 457 -19.68 4.40 -56.15
C THR A 457 -18.42 3.57 -56.39
N ALA A 458 -18.51 2.53 -57.23
CA ALA A 458 -17.34 1.73 -57.60
C ALA A 458 -16.32 2.58 -58.38
N THR A 459 -16.78 3.35 -59.36
CA THR A 459 -15.90 4.18 -60.19
C THR A 459 -15.20 5.26 -59.37
N ASP A 460 -15.89 5.88 -58.40
CA ASP A 460 -15.27 6.87 -57.52
C ASP A 460 -14.25 6.26 -56.55
N LEU A 461 -14.51 5.07 -56.02
CA LEU A 461 -13.54 4.31 -55.24
C LEU A 461 -12.27 4.01 -56.05
N PHE A 462 -12.44 3.54 -57.29
CA PHE A 462 -11.31 3.27 -58.17
C PHE A 462 -10.52 4.55 -58.52
N ARG A 463 -11.20 5.68 -58.77
CA ARG A 463 -10.52 6.97 -58.97
C ARG A 463 -9.74 7.42 -57.75
N GLN A 464 -10.30 7.26 -56.55
CA GLN A 464 -9.60 7.60 -55.30
C GLN A 464 -8.37 6.74 -55.08
N LEU A 465 -8.47 5.42 -55.32
CA LEU A 465 -7.34 4.50 -55.23
C LEU A 465 -6.25 4.84 -56.24
N ALA A 466 -6.61 5.10 -57.49
CA ALA A 466 -5.66 5.50 -58.53
C ALA A 466 -4.99 6.84 -58.18
N SER A 467 -5.75 7.81 -57.66
CA SER A 467 -5.22 9.08 -57.20
C SER A 467 -4.23 8.94 -56.04
N MET A 468 -4.53 8.08 -55.06
CA MET A 468 -3.62 7.78 -53.94
C MET A 468 -2.33 7.09 -54.42
N TRP A 469 -2.47 6.09 -55.29
CA TRP A 469 -1.32 5.38 -55.87
C TRP A 469 -0.40 6.34 -56.63
N ASN A 470 -0.98 7.15 -57.51
CA ASN A 470 -0.22 8.11 -58.31
C ASN A 470 0.48 9.16 -57.44
N ARG A 471 -0.16 9.64 -56.37
CA ARG A 471 0.49 10.51 -55.38
C ARG A 471 1.68 9.81 -54.72
N GLY A 472 1.51 8.58 -54.26
CA GLY A 472 2.58 7.81 -53.62
C GLY A 472 3.78 7.60 -54.53
N VAL A 473 3.54 7.19 -55.78
CA VAL A 473 4.58 7.02 -56.81
C VAL A 473 5.30 8.34 -57.08
N HIS A 474 4.57 9.45 -57.19
CA HIS A 474 5.18 10.76 -57.38
C HIS A 474 6.08 11.17 -56.20
N THR A 475 5.64 10.93 -54.97
CA THR A 475 6.45 11.19 -53.76
C THR A 475 7.73 10.35 -53.74
N VAL A 476 7.66 9.08 -54.16
CA VAL A 476 8.85 8.19 -54.23
C VAL A 476 9.82 8.67 -55.31
N LEU A 477 9.33 9.07 -56.48
CA LEU A 477 10.13 9.64 -57.56
C LEU A 477 10.82 10.94 -57.13
N GLN A 478 10.10 11.85 -56.46
CA GLN A 478 10.67 13.08 -55.91
C GLN A 478 11.76 12.79 -54.86
N LEU A 479 11.59 11.74 -54.05
CA LEU A 479 12.60 11.29 -53.09
C LEU A 479 13.84 10.73 -53.80
N ALA A 480 13.66 10.00 -54.90
CA ALA A 480 14.73 9.37 -55.68
C ALA A 480 15.54 10.39 -56.50
N GLU A 481 14.89 11.43 -57.02
CA GLU A 481 15.54 12.53 -57.75
C GLU A 481 16.29 13.51 -56.83
N GLY A 482 16.10 13.41 -55.51
CA GLY A 482 16.85 14.19 -54.51
C GLY A 482 16.51 15.69 -54.47
N GLN A 483 15.41 16.12 -55.10
CA GLN A 483 15.07 17.54 -55.23
C GLN A 483 14.49 18.16 -53.94
N ASP A 484 13.88 17.36 -53.05
CA ASP A 484 13.25 17.85 -51.81
C ASP A 484 13.89 17.24 -50.55
N TRP A 485 14.83 17.99 -49.97
CA TRP A 485 15.53 17.60 -48.74
C TRP A 485 14.60 17.54 -47.51
N LYS A 486 13.51 18.31 -47.48
CA LYS A 486 12.55 18.29 -46.37
C LYS A 486 11.74 16.99 -46.40
N LEU A 487 11.32 16.57 -47.59
CA LEU A 487 10.64 15.29 -47.80
C LEU A 487 11.55 14.11 -47.43
N LEU A 488 12.82 14.16 -47.85
CA LEU A 488 13.84 13.15 -47.53
C LEU A 488 14.09 13.03 -46.03
N LEU A 489 14.28 14.15 -45.32
CA LEU A 489 14.48 14.14 -43.87
C LEU A 489 13.26 13.58 -43.13
N LYS A 490 12.04 13.97 -43.53
CA LYS A 490 10.79 13.42 -42.96
C LYS A 490 10.69 11.92 -43.20
N ALA A 491 11.02 11.45 -44.40
CA ALA A 491 11.01 10.03 -44.73
C ALA A 491 12.06 9.25 -43.90
N VAL A 492 13.28 9.77 -43.78
CA VAL A 492 14.35 9.13 -42.98
C VAL A 492 14.01 9.10 -41.50
N LEU A 493 13.54 10.21 -40.92
CA LEU A 493 13.09 10.25 -39.52
C LEU A 493 11.90 9.32 -39.27
N SER A 494 10.94 9.30 -40.19
CA SER A 494 9.79 8.40 -40.10
C SER A 494 10.22 6.94 -40.17
N LEU A 495 11.10 6.57 -41.11
CA LEU A 495 11.63 5.20 -41.24
C LEU A 495 12.52 4.82 -40.05
N TYR A 496 13.27 5.75 -39.47
CA TYR A 496 14.06 5.51 -38.27
C TYR A 496 13.18 5.30 -37.03
N PHE A 497 12.14 6.12 -36.87
CA PHE A 497 11.11 5.91 -35.84
C PHE A 497 10.40 4.58 -36.04
N LEU A 498 10.04 4.26 -37.29
CA LEU A 498 9.45 2.98 -37.66
C LEU A 498 10.38 1.83 -37.24
N ARG A 499 11.66 1.91 -37.58
CA ARG A 499 12.69 0.92 -37.19
C ARG A 499 12.81 0.77 -35.68
N LEU A 500 12.76 1.87 -34.92
CA LEU A 500 12.81 1.85 -33.45
C LEU A 500 11.60 1.10 -32.86
N VAL A 501 10.42 1.33 -33.43
CA VAL A 501 9.16 0.67 -33.03
C VAL A 501 9.13 -0.81 -33.48
N PHE A 502 9.71 -1.13 -34.63
CA PHE A 502 9.71 -2.48 -35.23
C PHE A 502 10.78 -3.45 -34.69
N HIS A 503 11.54 -3.09 -33.65
CA HIS A 503 12.37 -4.06 -32.93
C HIS A 503 11.53 -5.12 -32.18
N LEU A 504 10.25 -4.84 -31.93
CA LEU A 504 9.27 -5.79 -31.41
C LEU A 504 8.46 -6.39 -32.58
N PRO A 505 8.14 -7.69 -32.56
CA PRO A 505 7.31 -8.29 -33.61
C PRO A 505 5.92 -7.63 -33.61
N LEU A 506 5.40 -7.32 -34.80
CA LEU A 506 4.14 -6.61 -35.02
C LEU A 506 2.96 -7.13 -34.15
N PRO A 507 2.77 -8.44 -33.95
CA PRO A 507 1.73 -8.94 -33.06
C PRO A 507 1.88 -8.41 -31.62
N ILE A 508 3.09 -8.44 -31.05
CA ILE A 508 3.31 -7.97 -29.67
C ILE A 508 2.96 -6.49 -29.54
N LEU A 509 3.33 -5.66 -30.52
CA LEU A 509 3.01 -4.24 -30.51
C LEU A 509 1.50 -3.98 -30.57
N VAL A 510 0.79 -4.66 -31.48
CA VAL A 510 -0.67 -4.52 -31.61
C VAL A 510 -1.40 -5.07 -30.37
N GLY A 511 -0.94 -6.19 -29.82
CA GLY A 511 -1.50 -6.76 -28.59
C GLY A 511 -1.32 -5.83 -27.39
N PHE A 512 -0.13 -5.25 -27.22
CA PHE A 512 0.13 -4.26 -26.18
C PHE A 512 -0.72 -3.00 -26.37
N SER A 513 -0.81 -2.49 -27.60
CA SER A 513 -1.68 -1.35 -27.92
C SER A 513 -3.14 -1.65 -27.57
N LEU A 514 -3.65 -2.84 -27.89
CA LEU A 514 -5.02 -3.22 -27.59
C LEU A 514 -5.28 -3.21 -26.07
N VAL A 515 -4.40 -3.84 -25.29
CA VAL A 515 -4.50 -3.84 -23.83
C VAL A 515 -4.41 -2.41 -23.28
N CYS A 516 -3.46 -1.62 -23.75
CA CYS A 516 -3.29 -0.23 -23.31
C CYS A 516 -4.48 0.67 -23.70
N THR A 517 -5.15 0.46 -24.83
CA THR A 517 -6.32 1.25 -25.18
C THR A 517 -7.52 0.93 -24.29
N PHE A 518 -7.77 -0.35 -23.99
CA PHE A 518 -8.90 -0.76 -23.15
C PHE A 518 -8.65 -0.63 -21.64
N SER A 519 -7.40 -0.58 -21.20
CA SER A 519 -7.04 -0.39 -19.79
C SER A 519 -6.54 1.02 -19.49
N GLY A 520 -5.82 1.66 -20.41
CA GLY A 520 -5.12 2.93 -20.17
C GLY A 520 -6.05 4.13 -20.00
N PHE A 521 -7.16 4.23 -20.76
CA PHE A 521 -8.12 5.32 -20.57
C PHE A 521 -8.89 5.18 -19.24
N MET A 522 -9.23 3.96 -18.85
CA MET A 522 -9.80 3.68 -17.54
C MET A 522 -8.81 3.98 -16.41
N MET A 523 -7.53 3.61 -16.57
CA MET A 523 -6.47 3.94 -15.61
C MET A 523 -6.24 5.45 -15.51
N TYR A 524 -6.20 6.17 -16.64
CA TYR A 524 -6.04 7.62 -16.66
C TYR A 524 -7.22 8.32 -15.97
N GLU A 525 -8.47 7.92 -16.27
CA GLU A 525 -9.65 8.49 -15.63
C GLU A 525 -9.67 8.27 -14.11
N GLN A 526 -9.08 7.18 -13.62
CA GLN A 526 -8.98 6.88 -12.18
C GLN A 526 -7.83 7.61 -11.48
N CYS A 527 -6.79 7.99 -12.21
CA CYS A 527 -5.60 8.67 -11.70
C CYS A 527 -5.46 10.11 -12.22
N GLU A 528 -6.52 10.70 -12.77
CA GLU A 528 -6.49 11.96 -13.51
C GLU A 528 -5.79 13.07 -12.70
N HIS A 529 -6.15 13.21 -11.43
CA HIS A 529 -5.56 14.21 -10.53
C HIS A 529 -4.06 13.96 -10.25
N GLU A 530 -3.65 12.71 -10.02
CA GLU A 530 -2.24 12.39 -9.72
C GLU A 530 -1.36 12.55 -10.97
N ILE A 531 -1.88 12.12 -12.12
CA ILE A 531 -1.19 12.24 -13.41
C ILE A 531 -1.05 13.71 -13.78
N ASP A 532 -2.08 14.53 -13.63
CA ASP A 532 -2.01 15.96 -13.92
C ASP A 532 -1.03 16.70 -13.00
N MET A 533 -0.95 16.32 -11.72
CA MET A 533 0.08 16.82 -10.78
C MET A 533 1.49 16.43 -11.22
N LEU A 534 1.71 15.18 -11.64
CA LEU A 534 3.00 14.71 -12.13
C LEU A 534 3.39 15.41 -13.44
N ILE A 535 2.46 15.54 -14.38
CA ILE A 535 2.67 16.21 -15.67
C ILE A 535 2.99 17.69 -15.45
N THR A 536 2.25 18.40 -14.60
CA THR A 536 2.53 19.81 -14.29
C THR A 536 3.88 20.01 -13.61
N THR A 537 4.25 19.12 -12.68
CA THR A 537 5.57 19.13 -12.04
C THR A 537 6.70 18.84 -13.04
N ALA A 538 6.51 17.86 -13.93
CA ALA A 538 7.46 17.50 -14.96
C ALA A 538 7.62 18.62 -16.00
N LEU A 539 6.51 19.21 -16.48
CA LEU A 539 6.53 20.38 -17.37
C LEU A 539 7.20 21.58 -16.72
N GLY A 540 6.98 21.80 -15.42
CA GLY A 540 7.68 22.84 -14.66
C GLY A 540 9.20 22.64 -14.67
N ARG A 541 9.66 21.39 -14.45
CA ARG A 541 11.10 21.05 -14.50
C ARG A 541 11.67 21.15 -15.92
N VAL A 542 10.92 20.72 -16.94
CA VAL A 542 11.34 20.84 -18.35
C VAL A 542 11.46 22.31 -18.74
N LYS A 543 10.51 23.18 -18.35
CA LYS A 543 10.61 24.63 -18.56
C LYS A 543 11.82 25.26 -17.86
N LEU A 544 12.22 24.75 -16.71
CA LEU A 544 13.41 25.18 -15.97
C LEU A 544 14.73 24.72 -16.62
N LEU A 545 14.73 23.53 -17.25
CA LEU A 545 15.90 22.93 -17.90
C LEU A 545 16.05 23.33 -19.37
N ALA A 546 14.97 23.73 -20.04
CA ALA A 546 14.98 24.15 -21.44
C ALA A 546 16.01 25.24 -21.75
N PRO A 547 16.19 26.31 -20.93
CA PRO A 547 17.21 27.33 -21.19
C PRO A 547 18.64 26.79 -21.09
N GLN A 548 18.89 25.81 -20.21
CA GLN A 548 20.20 25.18 -20.02
C GLN A 548 20.56 24.18 -21.12
N ILE A 549 19.55 23.61 -21.78
CA ILE A 549 19.74 22.74 -22.95
C ILE A 549 19.94 23.60 -24.20
N ILE A 550 19.17 24.69 -24.33
CA ILE A 550 19.31 25.65 -25.42
C ILE A 550 20.68 26.32 -25.40
N SER A 551 21.23 26.66 -24.23
CA SER A 551 22.58 27.25 -24.12
C SER A 551 23.73 26.30 -24.48
N LYS A 552 23.48 24.99 -24.63
CA LYS A 552 24.47 23.97 -25.01
C LYS A 552 24.38 23.55 -26.48
N LEU A 553 23.42 24.09 -27.24
CA LEU A 553 23.26 23.76 -28.65
C LEU A 553 24.26 24.56 -29.51
N PRO A 554 24.91 23.94 -30.52
CA PRO A 554 25.83 24.63 -31.42
C PRO A 554 25.13 25.77 -32.19
N GLY A 555 25.83 26.89 -32.40
CA GLY A 555 25.30 28.10 -33.06
C GLY A 555 24.47 27.87 -34.35
N PRO A 556 24.87 26.98 -35.28
CA PRO A 556 24.10 26.72 -36.49
C PRO A 556 22.71 26.10 -36.25
N VAL A 557 22.54 25.37 -35.14
CA VAL A 557 21.26 24.75 -34.76
C VAL A 557 20.35 25.79 -34.09
N LEU A 558 20.92 26.75 -33.35
CA LEU A 558 20.18 27.88 -32.81
C LEU A 558 19.62 28.77 -33.91
N ASP A 559 20.42 29.10 -34.93
CA ASP A 559 20.00 29.91 -36.09
C ASP A 559 18.96 29.19 -36.96
N TYR A 560 19.00 27.86 -36.98
CA TYR A 560 17.97 27.07 -37.65
C TYR A 560 16.65 27.07 -36.87
N MET A 561 16.69 26.93 -35.54
CA MET A 561 15.48 26.92 -34.70
C MET A 561 14.83 28.29 -34.53
N SER A 562 15.59 29.39 -34.58
CA SER A 562 15.06 30.76 -34.49
C SER A 562 14.23 31.17 -35.71
N ASN A 563 14.38 30.48 -36.84
CA ASN A 563 13.54 30.68 -38.03
C ASN A 563 12.19 29.92 -37.96
N PHE A 564 11.91 29.19 -36.86
CA PHE A 564 10.72 28.33 -36.71
C PHE A 564 9.92 28.55 -35.41
N LEU A 565 10.40 29.39 -34.49
CA LEU A 565 9.65 29.92 -33.33
C LEU A 565 9.11 31.30 -33.69
#